data_AF-A0A3D0P405-F1
#
_entry.id   AF-A0A3D0P405-F1
#
_cell.length_a   1.000
_cell.length_b   1.000
_cell.length_c   1.000
_cell.angle_alpha   90.00
_cell.angle_beta   90.00
_cell.angle_gamma   90.00
#
_symmetry.space_group_name_H-M   'P 1'
#
loop_
_entity.id
_entity.type
_entity.pdbx_description
1 polymer ?
#
loop_
_entity_poly.entity_id
_entity_poly.type
_entity_poly.pdbx_seq_one_letter_code
_entity_poly.pdbx_strand_id
1 'polypeptide(L)'
;MAMEKSKPDRRKTAILTGIFVVVSFVVLFLLQTSNLWKDFSVQTASDTLLLYALSSLNFFAFIIFGFIFLRSVLKLVRERRQLQLGSRIKTRLFLYFFAISLLPIVAMAGFSYLFMNRAIERWFSQIPENVLTQARDEAIADHAAGLLRDARALAAAIGGRELSESGLREIAEAANLSYIEVVDARGNVAASATRLGTPERKAELDDLLAKAKAGSLPEVYINESGGFDVVTTGLTDGRKLRIIPDKLSGEIAGQSFQESLVEFDRMKERQITVR
;
A
#
# COMPACT_ATOMS: atom_id res chain seq x y z
N MET A 1 -29.66 52.52 -54.13
CA MET A 1 -30.38 51.35 -53.59
C MET A 1 -29.58 50.85 -52.39
N ALA A 2 -29.86 51.35 -51.19
CA ALA A 2 -29.09 51.01 -49.99
C ALA A 2 -29.89 49.99 -49.16
N MET A 3 -29.32 48.81 -48.99
CA MET A 3 -29.89 47.67 -48.26
C MET A 3 -29.90 47.98 -46.75
N GLU A 4 -31.08 48.14 -46.17
CA GLU A 4 -31.28 48.32 -44.74
C GLU A 4 -30.98 47.01 -43.99
N LYS A 5 -29.85 46.96 -43.28
CA LYS A 5 -29.51 45.84 -42.39
C LYS A 5 -30.41 45.89 -41.15
N SER A 6 -31.46 45.08 -41.18
CA SER A 6 -32.29 44.71 -40.02
C SER A 6 -31.42 44.33 -38.81
N LYS A 7 -31.53 45.11 -37.72
CA LYS A 7 -30.86 44.82 -36.44
C LYS A 7 -31.41 43.51 -35.87
N PRO A 8 -30.57 42.52 -35.54
CA PRO A 8 -31.07 41.25 -35.03
C PRO A 8 -31.69 41.43 -33.63
N ASP A 9 -32.90 40.91 -33.46
CA ASP A 9 -33.62 40.87 -32.17
C ASP A 9 -32.76 40.19 -31.10
N ARG A 10 -32.30 40.95 -30.11
CA ARG A 10 -31.50 40.47 -28.97
C ARG A 10 -32.11 39.25 -28.25
N ARG A 11 -33.44 39.12 -28.31
CA ARG A 11 -34.21 38.00 -27.74
C ARG A 11 -34.05 36.71 -28.55
N LYS A 12 -34.01 36.80 -29.89
CA LYS A 12 -33.81 35.67 -30.79
C LYS A 12 -32.39 35.12 -30.68
N THR A 13 -31.37 36.00 -30.61
CA THR A 13 -29.98 35.58 -30.38
C THR A 13 -29.78 34.86 -29.06
N ALA A 14 -30.45 35.28 -27.98
CA ALA A 14 -30.35 34.62 -26.67
C ALA A 14 -31.00 33.23 -26.66
N ILE A 15 -32.15 33.07 -27.34
CA ILE A 15 -32.84 31.79 -27.47
C ILE A 15 -32.02 30.81 -28.32
N LEU A 16 -31.46 31.28 -29.44
CA LEU A 16 -30.60 30.49 -30.31
C LEU A 16 -29.36 29.98 -29.59
N THR A 17 -28.73 30.84 -28.77
CA THR A 17 -27.59 30.46 -27.94
C THR A 17 -28.00 29.43 -26.89
N GLY A 18 -29.15 29.60 -26.23
CA GLY A 18 -29.67 28.64 -25.25
C GLY A 18 -29.98 27.26 -25.85
N ILE A 19 -30.58 27.22 -27.04
CA ILE A 19 -30.86 25.97 -27.77
C ILE A 19 -29.55 25.26 -28.12
N PHE A 20 -28.55 25.98 -28.64
CA PHE A 20 -27.25 25.41 -28.98
C PHE A 20 -26.55 24.75 -27.77
N VAL A 21 -26.68 25.37 -26.60
CA VAL A 21 -26.12 24.89 -25.33
C VAL A 21 -26.82 23.61 -24.86
N VAL A 22 -28.16 23.57 -24.93
CA VAL A 22 -28.94 22.38 -24.57
C VAL A 22 -28.63 21.22 -25.52
N VAL A 23 -28.54 21.48 -26.83
CA VAL A 23 -28.17 20.47 -27.83
C VAL A 23 -26.77 19.92 -27.54
N SER A 24 -25.81 20.79 -27.25
CA SER A 24 -24.45 20.37 -26.90
C SER A 24 -24.43 19.49 -25.64
N PHE A 25 -25.22 19.82 -24.62
CA PHE A 25 -25.33 19.03 -23.40
C PHE A 25 -25.94 17.64 -23.63
N VAL A 26 -26.98 17.55 -24.46
CA VAL A 26 -27.62 16.27 -24.83
C VAL A 26 -26.65 15.39 -25.61
N VAL A 27 -25.88 15.94 -26.54
CA VAL A 27 -24.86 15.19 -27.30
C VAL A 27 -23.77 14.64 -26.37
N LEU A 28 -23.29 15.45 -25.42
CA LEU A 28 -22.29 15.01 -24.43
C LEU A 28 -22.84 13.92 -23.50
N PHE A 29 -24.09 14.06 -23.05
CA PHE A 29 -24.76 13.05 -22.23
C PHE A 29 -24.93 11.72 -22.98
N LEU A 30 -25.30 11.77 -24.27
CA LEU A 30 -25.39 10.59 -25.13
C LEU A 30 -24.03 9.94 -25.35
N LEU A 31 -22.96 10.73 -25.55
CA LEU A 31 -21.60 10.22 -25.65
C LEU A 31 -21.16 9.53 -24.35
N GLN A 32 -21.42 10.14 -23.19
CA GLN A 32 -21.06 9.58 -21.88
C GLN A 32 -21.84 8.29 -21.56
N THR A 33 -23.15 8.25 -21.87
CA THR A 33 -24.02 7.08 -21.56
C THR A 33 -23.81 5.92 -22.53
N SER A 34 -23.30 6.18 -23.73
CA SER A 34 -23.14 5.16 -24.78
C SER A 34 -22.11 4.08 -24.47
N ASN A 35 -21.33 4.20 -23.38
CA ASN A 35 -20.40 3.19 -22.87
C ASN A 35 -19.44 2.60 -23.92
N LEU A 36 -19.18 3.34 -25.01
CA LEU A 36 -18.34 2.93 -26.15
C LEU A 36 -16.85 2.80 -25.76
N TRP A 37 -16.50 3.07 -24.50
CA TRP A 37 -15.13 3.27 -24.03
C TRP A 37 -14.57 2.02 -23.31
N LYS A 38 -15.39 0.97 -23.15
CA LYS A 38 -15.03 -0.19 -22.33
C LYS A 38 -13.93 -1.07 -22.95
N ASP A 39 -13.70 -0.97 -24.25
CA ASP A 39 -12.78 -1.86 -25.01
C ASP A 39 -11.55 -1.16 -25.62
N PHE A 40 -11.25 0.10 -25.28
CA PHE A 40 -10.05 0.78 -25.80
C PHE A 40 -8.82 0.54 -24.91
N SER A 41 -8.21 -0.64 -25.06
CA SER A 41 -6.85 -0.90 -24.57
C SER A 41 -5.82 -0.16 -25.44
N VAL A 42 -5.11 0.79 -24.85
CA VAL A 42 -4.18 1.70 -25.53
C VAL A 42 -2.95 0.93 -26.04
N GLN A 43 -2.83 0.75 -27.36
CA GLN A 43 -1.60 0.24 -28.00
C GLN A 43 -1.14 1.06 -29.23
N THR A 44 -1.95 2.00 -29.77
CA THR A 44 -1.60 2.71 -31.02
C THR A 44 -1.61 4.24 -30.86
N ALA A 45 -0.68 4.95 -31.53
CA ALA A 45 -0.55 6.41 -31.51
C ALA A 45 -1.85 7.18 -31.89
N SER A 46 -2.73 6.55 -32.67
CA SER A 46 -4.04 7.06 -33.04
C SER A 46 -5.00 7.20 -31.85
N ASP A 47 -4.91 6.32 -30.84
CA ASP A 47 -5.75 6.36 -29.63
C ASP A 47 -5.37 7.54 -28.74
N THR A 48 -4.07 7.85 -28.69
CA THR A 48 -3.55 9.01 -27.97
C THR A 48 -4.05 10.30 -28.61
N LEU A 49 -4.02 10.40 -29.95
CA LEU A 49 -4.57 11.56 -30.67
C LEU A 49 -6.07 11.72 -30.45
N LEU A 50 -6.85 10.63 -30.40
CA LEU A 50 -8.29 10.68 -30.11
C LEU A 50 -8.55 11.17 -28.68
N LEU A 51 -7.83 10.66 -27.68
CA LEU A 51 -7.95 11.10 -26.29
C LEU A 51 -7.55 12.57 -26.12
N TYR A 52 -6.50 13.04 -26.80
CA TYR A 52 -6.13 14.46 -26.81
C TYR A 52 -7.19 15.33 -27.50
N ALA A 53 -7.77 14.87 -28.61
CA ALA A 53 -8.86 15.57 -29.28
C ALA A 53 -10.11 15.65 -28.39
N LEU A 54 -10.47 14.55 -27.72
CA LEU A 54 -11.61 14.48 -26.79
C LEU A 54 -11.38 15.35 -25.54
N SER A 55 -10.18 15.31 -24.97
CA SER A 55 -9.79 16.13 -23.81
C SER A 55 -9.81 17.62 -24.19
N SER A 56 -9.28 17.98 -25.36
CA SER A 56 -9.31 19.35 -25.87
C SER A 56 -10.75 19.80 -26.13
N LEU A 57 -11.58 18.95 -26.73
CA LEU A 57 -13.01 19.23 -26.94
C LEU A 57 -13.73 19.47 -25.61
N ASN A 58 -13.51 18.62 -24.61
CA ASN A 58 -14.09 18.76 -23.28
C ASN A 58 -13.61 20.04 -22.58
N PHE A 59 -12.33 20.38 -22.71
CA PHE A 59 -11.77 21.62 -22.19
C PHE A 59 -12.44 22.86 -22.82
N PHE A 60 -12.56 22.90 -24.15
CA PHE A 60 -13.27 23.98 -24.83
C PHE A 60 -14.74 24.04 -24.44
N ALA A 61 -15.41 22.89 -24.32
CA ALA A 61 -16.79 22.81 -23.84
C ALA A 61 -16.91 23.41 -22.42
N PHE A 62 -16.03 23.02 -21.49
CA PHE A 62 -16.00 23.56 -20.14
C PHE A 62 -15.80 25.08 -20.11
N ILE A 63 -14.89 25.62 -20.91
CA ILE A 63 -14.66 27.07 -21.05
C ILE A 63 -15.92 27.77 -21.57
N ILE A 64 -16.55 27.23 -22.62
CA ILE A 64 -17.76 27.78 -23.22
C ILE A 64 -18.91 27.77 -22.19
N PHE A 65 -19.17 26.64 -21.55
CA PHE A 65 -20.19 26.51 -20.50
C PHE A 65 -19.89 27.42 -19.32
N GLY A 66 -18.65 27.48 -18.86
CA GLY A 66 -18.21 28.36 -17.77
C GLY A 66 -18.46 29.83 -18.11
N PHE A 67 -18.15 30.26 -19.34
CA PHE A 67 -18.42 31.62 -19.79
C PHE A 67 -19.93 31.93 -19.86
N ILE A 68 -20.74 31.00 -20.38
CA ILE A 68 -22.20 31.14 -20.43
C ILE A 68 -22.79 31.21 -19.03
N PHE A 69 -22.35 30.33 -18.13
CA PHE A 69 -22.77 30.28 -16.74
C PHE A 69 -22.41 31.59 -16.04
N LEU A 70 -21.16 32.04 -16.16
CA LEU A 70 -20.69 33.27 -15.55
C LEU A 70 -21.45 34.48 -16.10
N ARG A 71 -21.66 34.57 -17.40
CA ARG A 71 -22.48 35.64 -18.01
C ARG A 71 -23.93 35.62 -17.50
N SER A 72 -24.50 34.44 -17.33
CA SER A 72 -25.87 34.27 -16.84
C SER A 72 -25.99 34.68 -15.37
N VAL A 73 -25.02 34.29 -14.54
CA VAL A 73 -24.92 34.71 -13.14
C VAL A 73 -24.70 36.23 -13.05
N LEU A 74 -23.77 36.79 -13.82
CA LEU A 74 -23.50 38.24 -13.85
C LEU A 74 -24.72 39.04 -14.31
N LYS A 75 -25.44 38.56 -15.33
CA LYS A 75 -26.71 39.16 -15.79
C LYS A 75 -27.75 39.12 -14.68
N LEU A 76 -27.93 37.97 -14.03
CA LEU A 76 -28.88 37.79 -12.94
C LEU A 76 -28.56 38.73 -11.76
N VAL A 77 -27.28 38.84 -11.39
CA VAL A 77 -26.80 39.76 -10.34
C VAL A 77 -27.03 41.22 -10.73
N ARG A 78 -26.83 41.57 -12.01
CA ARG A 78 -27.04 42.94 -12.52
C ARG A 78 -28.51 43.32 -12.61
N GLU A 79 -29.38 42.40 -13.04
CA GLU A 79 -30.84 42.55 -12.99
C GLU A 79 -31.35 42.67 -11.54
N ARG A 80 -30.67 42.02 -10.59
CA ARG A 80 -30.93 42.19 -9.15
C ARG A 80 -30.61 43.61 -8.66
N ARG A 81 -29.53 44.22 -9.15
CA ARG A 81 -29.15 45.62 -8.83
C ARG A 81 -30.10 46.65 -9.43
N GLN A 82 -30.79 46.35 -10.53
CA GLN A 82 -31.68 47.29 -11.23
C GLN A 82 -33.12 47.35 -10.70
N LEU A 83 -33.44 46.68 -9.57
CA LEU A 83 -34.70 46.83 -8.83
C LEU A 83 -36.00 46.76 -9.68
N GLN A 84 -36.03 45.94 -10.75
CA GLN A 84 -37.29 45.71 -11.47
C GLN A 84 -38.31 45.03 -10.55
N LEU A 85 -39.49 45.62 -10.43
CA LEU A 85 -40.62 45.13 -9.62
C LEU A 85 -40.90 43.66 -9.98
N GLY A 86 -40.67 42.74 -9.03
CA GLY A 86 -40.82 41.28 -9.21
C GLY A 86 -39.51 40.44 -9.07
N SER A 87 -38.33 41.07 -9.13
CA SER A 87 -37.02 40.41 -9.00
C SER A 87 -36.83 39.61 -7.70
N ARG A 88 -37.40 40.08 -6.58
CA ARG A 88 -37.31 39.42 -5.27
C ARG A 88 -38.04 38.07 -5.24
N ILE A 89 -39.17 37.94 -5.94
CA ILE A 89 -39.94 36.69 -6.02
C ILE A 89 -39.18 35.66 -6.86
N LYS A 90 -38.68 36.06 -8.04
CA LYS A 90 -37.85 35.19 -8.90
C LYS A 90 -36.61 34.67 -8.17
N THR A 91 -35.94 35.51 -7.38
CA THR A 91 -34.73 35.10 -6.66
C THR A 91 -35.05 34.07 -5.57
N ARG A 92 -36.12 34.26 -4.79
CA ARG A 92 -36.55 33.29 -3.78
C ARG A 92 -36.95 31.96 -4.41
N LEU A 93 -37.70 32.01 -5.52
CA LEU A 93 -38.10 30.81 -6.26
C LEU A 93 -36.90 30.03 -6.80
N PHE A 94 -35.91 30.72 -7.36
CA PHE A 94 -34.66 30.10 -7.81
C PHE A 94 -33.88 29.47 -6.65
N LEU A 95 -33.81 30.14 -5.49
CA LEU A 95 -33.15 29.60 -4.30
C LEU A 95 -33.82 28.31 -3.81
N TYR A 96 -35.17 28.27 -3.81
CA TYR A 96 -35.90 27.05 -3.44
C TYR A 96 -35.69 25.92 -4.44
N PHE A 97 -35.74 26.22 -5.74
CA PHE A 97 -35.43 25.22 -6.78
C PHE A 97 -34.01 24.68 -6.63
N PHE A 98 -33.05 25.58 -6.39
CA PHE A 98 -31.66 25.20 -6.19
C PHE A 98 -31.50 24.33 -4.93
N ALA A 99 -32.09 24.71 -3.81
CA ALA A 99 -32.05 23.94 -2.57
C ALA A 99 -32.67 22.55 -2.72
N ILE A 100 -33.84 22.45 -3.38
CA ILE A 100 -34.51 21.17 -3.65
C ILE A 100 -33.66 20.30 -4.58
N SER A 101 -33.01 20.89 -5.60
CA SER A 101 -32.14 20.16 -6.52
C SER A 101 -30.82 19.70 -5.86
N LEU A 102 -30.35 20.44 -4.84
CA LEU A 102 -29.12 20.13 -4.12
C LEU A 102 -29.34 19.03 -3.06
N LEU A 103 -30.56 18.94 -2.53
CA LEU A 103 -30.94 17.97 -1.50
C LEU A 103 -30.60 16.51 -1.87
N PRO A 104 -30.95 15.97 -3.05
CA PRO A 104 -30.57 14.61 -3.44
C PRO A 104 -29.05 14.44 -3.61
N ILE A 105 -28.32 15.48 -4.03
CA ILE A 105 -26.86 15.43 -4.19
C ILE A 105 -26.20 15.28 -2.81
N VAL A 106 -26.64 16.10 -1.84
CA VAL A 106 -26.12 16.04 -0.46
C VAL A 106 -26.50 14.73 0.21
N ALA A 107 -27.72 14.25 0.01
CA ALA A 107 -28.16 12.94 0.52
C ALA A 107 -27.32 11.80 -0.05
N MET A 108 -27.03 11.81 -1.36
CA MET A 108 -26.16 10.82 -2.00
C MET A 108 -24.71 10.92 -1.50
N ALA A 109 -24.18 12.12 -1.33
CA ALA A 109 -22.84 12.31 -0.77
C ALA A 109 -22.76 11.76 0.66
N GLY A 110 -23.76 12.04 1.49
CA GLY A 110 -23.87 11.49 2.84
C GLY A 110 -23.97 9.97 2.84
N PHE A 111 -24.86 9.40 2.02
CA PHE A 111 -25.01 7.94 1.89
C PHE A 111 -23.72 7.28 1.40
N SER A 112 -23.05 7.86 0.41
CA SER A 112 -21.78 7.39 -0.11
C SER A 112 -20.69 7.40 0.96
N TYR A 113 -20.61 8.46 1.76
CA TYR A 113 -19.70 8.53 2.91
C TYR A 113 -19.98 7.43 3.94
N LEU A 114 -21.24 7.27 4.35
CA LEU A 114 -21.68 6.22 5.28
C LEU A 114 -21.38 4.82 4.76
N PHE A 115 -21.65 4.57 3.48
CA PHE A 115 -21.42 3.29 2.83
C PHE A 115 -19.92 3.01 2.68
N MET A 116 -19.14 3.98 2.22
CA MET A 116 -17.69 3.88 2.07
C MET A 116 -17.04 3.53 3.40
N ASN A 117 -17.39 4.24 4.47
CA ASN A 117 -16.81 3.99 5.79
C ASN A 117 -17.09 2.55 6.28
N ARG A 118 -18.33 2.07 6.09
CA ARG A 118 -18.70 0.68 6.43
C ARG A 118 -18.03 -0.36 5.53
N ALA A 119 -17.86 -0.05 4.25
CA ALA A 119 -17.22 -0.94 3.29
C ALA A 119 -15.73 -1.10 3.62
N ILE A 120 -15.06 0.00 3.95
CA ILE A 120 -13.66 0.04 4.40
C ILE A 120 -13.49 -0.82 5.66
N GLU A 121 -14.28 -0.56 6.70
CA GLU A 121 -14.24 -1.34 7.94
C GLU A 121 -14.42 -2.84 7.68
N ARG A 122 -15.43 -3.20 6.87
CA ARG A 122 -15.68 -4.60 6.51
C ARG A 122 -14.53 -5.22 5.73
N TRP A 123 -13.90 -4.49 4.83
CA TRP A 123 -12.78 -4.98 4.04
C TRP A 123 -11.55 -5.23 4.92
N PHE A 124 -11.25 -4.31 5.85
CA PHE A 124 -10.15 -4.49 6.81
C PHE A 124 -10.41 -5.57 7.85
N SER A 125 -11.65 -5.72 8.32
CA SER A 125 -12.02 -6.79 9.27
C SER A 125 -12.01 -8.20 8.64
N GLN A 126 -12.05 -8.28 7.31
CA GLN A 126 -12.07 -9.54 6.56
C GLN A 126 -10.70 -9.91 6.01
N ILE A 127 -9.63 -9.13 6.29
CA ILE A 127 -8.27 -9.63 6.09
C ILE A 127 -8.16 -10.85 6.98
N PRO A 128 -8.20 -12.07 6.42
CA PRO A 128 -8.41 -13.24 7.25
C PRO A 128 -7.09 -13.52 7.98
N GLU A 129 -7.20 -13.99 9.22
CA GLU A 129 -6.03 -14.33 10.06
C GLU A 129 -5.03 -15.23 9.31
N ASN A 130 -5.51 -16.00 8.33
CA ASN A 130 -4.70 -16.84 7.45
C ASN A 130 -3.66 -16.06 6.63
N VAL A 131 -3.90 -14.82 6.19
CA VAL A 131 -2.93 -14.01 5.44
C VAL A 131 -1.80 -13.56 6.36
N LEU A 132 -2.14 -13.23 7.61
CA LEU A 132 -1.15 -12.86 8.62
C LEU A 132 -0.28 -14.08 8.99
N THR A 133 -0.90 -15.24 9.21
CA THR A 133 -0.18 -16.49 9.46
C THR A 133 0.69 -16.88 8.28
N GLN A 134 0.18 -16.77 7.05
CA GLN A 134 0.93 -17.11 5.85
C GLN A 134 2.13 -16.19 5.62
N ALA A 135 1.98 -14.87 5.84
CA ALA A 135 3.09 -13.92 5.78
C ALA A 135 4.15 -14.17 6.86
N ARG A 136 3.72 -14.58 8.06
CA ARG A 136 4.63 -14.98 9.15
C ARG A 136 5.41 -16.24 8.78
N ASP A 137 4.72 -17.28 8.30
CA ASP A 137 5.35 -18.55 7.93
C ASP A 137 6.34 -18.36 6.76
N GLU A 138 5.99 -17.51 5.78
CA GLU A 138 6.87 -17.14 4.67
C GLU A 138 8.11 -16.37 5.16
N ALA A 139 7.95 -15.41 6.07
CA ALA A 139 9.08 -14.68 6.66
C ALA A 139 10.02 -15.60 7.46
N ILE A 140 9.50 -16.56 8.21
CA ILE A 140 10.29 -17.56 8.93
C ILE A 140 11.04 -18.47 7.94
N ALA A 141 10.38 -18.90 6.87
CA ALA A 141 11.00 -19.74 5.84
C ALA A 141 12.14 -19.01 5.10
N ASP A 142 11.94 -17.74 4.75
CA ASP A 142 12.97 -16.92 4.10
C ASP A 142 14.17 -16.68 5.01
N HIS A 143 13.93 -16.43 6.29
CA HIS A 143 15.00 -16.29 7.29
C HIS A 143 15.78 -17.60 7.47
N ALA A 144 15.08 -18.74 7.56
CA ALA A 144 15.69 -20.06 7.61
C ALA A 144 16.60 -20.31 6.39
N ALA A 145 16.13 -19.95 5.20
CA ALA A 145 16.90 -20.09 3.96
C ALA A 145 18.13 -19.17 3.95
N GLY A 146 18.01 -17.95 4.47
CA GLY A 146 19.11 -17.01 4.64
C GLY A 146 20.21 -17.54 5.56
N LEU A 147 19.83 -18.00 6.76
CA LEU A 147 20.78 -18.58 7.72
C LEU A 147 21.50 -19.82 7.16
N LEU A 148 20.77 -20.67 6.44
CA LEU A 148 21.36 -21.86 5.81
C LEU A 148 22.35 -21.49 4.71
N ARG A 149 22.06 -20.45 3.92
CA ARG A 149 22.99 -19.92 2.90
C ARG A 149 24.26 -19.41 3.55
N ASP A 150 24.14 -18.65 4.63
CA ASP A 150 25.28 -18.07 5.34
C ASP A 150 26.11 -19.17 6.01
N ALA A 151 25.46 -20.17 6.62
CA ALA A 151 26.12 -21.35 7.18
C ALA A 151 26.92 -22.13 6.14
N ARG A 152 26.34 -22.35 4.95
CA ARG A 152 27.02 -23.04 3.84
C ARG A 152 28.19 -22.24 3.30
N ALA A 153 28.06 -20.92 3.19
CA ALA A 153 29.16 -20.04 2.79
C ALA A 153 30.33 -20.12 3.79
N LEU A 154 30.03 -20.13 5.10
CA LEU A 154 31.02 -20.32 6.15
C LEU A 154 31.65 -21.73 6.11
N ALA A 155 30.83 -22.76 5.92
CA ALA A 155 31.33 -24.14 5.80
C ALA A 155 32.25 -24.31 4.59
N ALA A 156 31.95 -23.67 3.47
CA ALA A 156 32.82 -23.66 2.29
C ALA A 156 34.13 -22.89 2.52
N ALA A 157 34.10 -21.79 3.29
CA ALA A 157 35.30 -21.02 3.63
C ALA A 157 36.23 -21.75 4.63
N ILE A 158 35.65 -22.61 5.47
CA ILE A 158 36.33 -23.37 6.54
C ILE A 158 36.79 -24.75 6.04
N GLY A 159 36.07 -25.37 5.10
CA GLY A 159 36.37 -26.68 4.53
C GLY A 159 37.81 -26.77 4.00
N GLY A 160 38.55 -27.81 4.39
CA GLY A 160 39.94 -28.02 4.01
C GLY A 160 40.99 -27.30 4.87
N ARG A 161 40.62 -26.59 5.94
CA ARG A 161 41.55 -26.00 6.92
C ARG A 161 41.47 -26.69 8.29
N GLU A 162 42.62 -26.85 8.95
CA GLU A 162 42.67 -27.04 10.40
C GLU A 162 42.57 -25.66 11.05
N LEU A 163 41.43 -25.36 11.65
CA LEU A 163 41.22 -24.09 12.32
C LEU A 163 41.47 -24.24 13.82
N SER A 164 42.37 -23.40 14.33
CA SER A 164 42.52 -23.16 15.76
C SER A 164 41.29 -22.41 16.30
N GLU A 165 41.00 -22.53 17.61
CA GLU A 165 39.93 -21.79 18.29
C GLU A 165 40.02 -20.27 18.06
N SER A 166 41.22 -19.73 17.90
CA SER A 166 41.46 -18.32 17.55
C SER A 166 40.88 -17.92 16.19
N GLY A 167 41.06 -18.76 15.17
CA GLY A 167 40.53 -18.51 13.81
C GLY A 167 39.01 -18.65 13.75
N LEU A 168 38.43 -19.58 14.51
CA LEU A 168 36.96 -19.67 14.63
C LEU A 168 36.36 -18.44 15.33
N ARG A 169 37.09 -17.86 16.30
CA ARG A 169 36.64 -16.65 16.99
C ARG A 169 36.61 -15.43 16.07
N GLU A 170 37.63 -15.26 15.22
CA GLU A 170 37.67 -14.19 14.22
C GLU A 170 36.50 -14.32 13.21
N ILE A 171 36.21 -15.55 12.77
CA ILE A 171 35.06 -15.83 11.90
C ILE A 171 33.74 -15.55 12.62
N ALA A 172 33.61 -15.94 13.89
CA ALA A 172 32.42 -15.64 14.69
C ALA A 172 32.20 -14.13 14.87
N GLU A 173 33.27 -13.35 15.02
CA GLU A 173 33.18 -11.89 15.09
C GLU A 173 32.79 -11.28 13.73
N ALA A 174 33.42 -11.71 12.65
CA ALA A 174 33.14 -11.21 11.30
C ALA A 174 31.73 -11.55 10.80
N ALA A 175 31.22 -12.75 11.14
CA ALA A 175 29.89 -13.22 10.76
C ALA A 175 28.80 -12.91 11.82
N ASN A 176 29.15 -12.15 12.86
CA ASN A 176 28.28 -11.81 13.98
C ASN A 176 27.52 -13.01 14.58
N LEU A 177 28.28 -14.05 14.95
CA LEU A 177 27.78 -15.26 15.58
C LEU A 177 27.99 -15.21 17.10
N SER A 178 27.01 -15.71 17.85
CA SER A 178 27.13 -15.96 19.30
C SER A 178 27.97 -17.20 19.57
N TYR A 179 27.89 -18.20 18.69
CA TYR A 179 28.61 -19.44 18.86
C TYR A 179 28.86 -20.11 17.50
N ILE A 180 30.03 -20.74 17.38
CA ILE A 180 30.42 -21.57 16.25
C ILE A 180 31.16 -22.79 16.77
N GLU A 181 30.81 -23.98 16.30
CA GLU A 181 31.57 -25.20 16.58
C GLU A 181 31.73 -26.06 15.32
N VAL A 182 32.89 -26.68 15.20
CA VAL A 182 33.16 -27.70 14.20
C VAL A 182 33.20 -29.03 14.91
N VAL A 183 32.33 -29.94 14.49
CA VAL A 183 32.16 -31.28 15.04
C VAL A 183 32.72 -32.29 14.04
N ASP A 184 33.57 -33.19 14.53
CA ASP A 184 34.15 -34.26 13.73
C ASP A 184 33.10 -35.34 13.38
N ALA A 185 33.41 -36.22 12.42
CA ALA A 185 32.53 -37.31 11.99
C ALA A 185 32.11 -38.27 13.14
N ARG A 186 32.87 -38.27 14.24
CA ARG A 186 32.61 -39.05 15.47
C ARG A 186 31.72 -38.33 16.49
N GLY A 187 31.30 -37.10 16.23
CA GLY A 187 30.49 -36.29 17.15
C GLY A 187 31.29 -35.51 18.20
N ASN A 188 32.62 -35.54 18.13
CA ASN A 188 33.50 -34.78 19.03
C ASN A 188 33.68 -33.35 18.53
N VAL A 189 33.72 -32.38 19.44
CA VAL A 189 34.00 -30.99 19.10
C VAL A 189 35.49 -30.85 18.78
N ALA A 190 35.80 -30.54 17.52
CA ALA A 190 37.16 -30.35 17.04
C ALA A 190 37.69 -28.95 17.41
N ALA A 191 36.84 -27.94 17.30
CA ALA A 191 37.11 -26.59 17.76
C ALA A 191 35.78 -25.83 17.95
N SER A 192 35.75 -24.90 18.89
CA SER A 192 34.58 -24.06 19.15
C SER A 192 35.00 -22.66 19.54
N ALA A 193 34.18 -21.67 19.19
CA ALA A 193 34.34 -20.31 19.65
C ALA A 193 33.00 -19.76 20.12
N THR A 194 33.03 -19.12 21.29
CA THR A 194 31.87 -18.55 21.95
C THR A 194 32.07 -17.05 22.12
N ARG A 195 31.07 -16.28 21.70
CA ARG A 195 30.96 -14.85 21.93
C ARG A 195 29.73 -14.63 22.80
N LEU A 196 29.91 -14.66 24.12
CA LEU A 196 28.80 -14.53 25.06
C LEU A 196 28.99 -13.34 26.00
N GLY A 197 27.92 -12.57 26.16
CA GLY A 197 27.83 -11.39 27.04
C GLY A 197 27.31 -11.74 28.44
N THR A 198 26.00 -11.89 28.62
CA THR A 198 25.35 -12.04 29.94
C THR A 198 25.30 -13.49 30.46
N PRO A 199 25.29 -13.72 31.79
CA PRO A 199 25.22 -15.06 32.38
C PRO A 199 23.95 -15.84 32.02
N GLU A 200 22.82 -15.14 31.88
CA GLU A 200 21.53 -15.74 31.51
C GLU A 200 21.55 -16.32 30.10
N ARG A 201 22.08 -15.57 29.13
CA ARG A 201 22.24 -16.03 27.75
C ARG A 201 23.18 -17.23 27.64
N LYS A 202 24.18 -17.32 28.52
CA LYS A 202 25.10 -18.45 28.55
C LYS A 202 24.39 -19.75 28.97
N ALA A 203 23.53 -19.68 29.98
CA ALA A 203 22.76 -20.83 30.43
C ALA A 203 21.79 -21.36 29.36
N GLU A 204 21.15 -20.45 28.61
CA GLU A 204 20.28 -20.82 27.48
C GLU A 204 21.06 -21.47 26.33
N LEU A 205 22.23 -20.91 25.98
CA LEU A 205 23.10 -21.48 24.96
C LEU A 205 23.53 -22.91 25.35
N ASP A 206 23.92 -23.12 26.60
CA ASP A 206 24.40 -24.42 27.07
C ASP A 206 23.30 -25.50 27.00
N ASP A 207 22.05 -25.16 27.33
CA ASP A 207 20.88 -26.06 27.17
C ASP A 207 20.62 -26.41 25.69
N LEU A 208 20.70 -25.43 24.79
CA LEU A 208 20.52 -25.65 23.36
C LEU A 208 21.64 -26.50 22.75
N LEU A 209 22.88 -26.28 23.16
CA LEU A 209 24.01 -27.09 22.73
C LEU A 209 23.90 -28.53 23.23
N ALA A 210 23.36 -28.75 24.44
CA ALA A 210 23.08 -30.10 24.94
C ALA A 210 22.04 -30.82 24.05
N LYS A 211 20.97 -30.13 23.66
CA LYS A 211 19.94 -30.66 22.74
C LYS A 211 20.47 -30.90 21.32
N ALA A 212 21.33 -30.01 20.82
CA ALA A 212 21.99 -30.16 19.52
C ALA A 212 22.93 -31.37 19.49
N LYS A 213 23.69 -31.59 20.57
CA LYS A 213 24.59 -32.74 20.74
C LYS A 213 23.84 -34.07 20.85
N ALA A 214 22.65 -34.07 21.44
CA ALA A 214 21.75 -35.23 21.48
C ALA A 214 21.14 -35.58 20.10
N GLY A 215 21.45 -34.80 19.04
CA GLY A 215 20.92 -35.03 17.70
C GLY A 215 19.42 -34.76 17.58
N SER A 216 18.84 -34.06 18.55
CA SER A 216 17.39 -33.81 18.63
C SER A 216 16.94 -32.55 17.88
N LEU A 217 17.87 -31.82 17.25
CA LEU A 217 17.57 -30.60 16.49
C LEU A 217 17.66 -30.85 14.97
N PRO A 218 16.76 -30.26 14.17
CA PRO A 218 16.84 -30.27 12.71
C PRO A 218 18.05 -29.48 12.19
N GLU A 219 18.31 -29.57 10.88
CA GLU A 219 19.41 -28.86 10.20
C GLU A 219 19.33 -27.33 10.41
N VAL A 220 18.11 -26.78 10.42
CA VAL A 220 17.83 -25.40 10.78
C VAL A 220 16.76 -25.40 11.86
N TYR A 221 17.10 -24.90 13.04
CA TYR A 221 16.20 -24.70 14.16
C TYR A 221 16.02 -23.21 14.38
N ILE A 222 14.79 -22.72 14.20
CA ILE A 222 14.40 -21.34 14.49
C ILE A 222 13.62 -21.33 15.79
N ASN A 223 14.03 -20.47 16.73
CA ASN A 223 13.29 -20.26 17.96
C ASN A 223 12.35 -19.05 17.80
N GLU A 224 11.09 -19.35 17.51
CA GLU A 224 10.03 -18.35 17.34
C GLU A 224 9.75 -17.51 18.61
N SER A 225 10.20 -17.98 19.78
CA SER A 225 9.99 -17.31 21.08
C SER A 225 11.07 -16.29 21.44
N GLY A 226 12.07 -16.06 20.57
CA GLY A 226 13.14 -15.08 20.81
C GLY A 226 14.41 -15.64 21.45
N GLY A 227 14.57 -16.96 21.49
CA GLY A 227 15.83 -17.61 21.86
C GLY A 227 16.74 -17.88 20.67
N PHE A 228 17.88 -18.53 20.90
CA PHE A 228 18.90 -18.73 19.87
C PHE A 228 18.44 -19.63 18.72
N ASP A 229 18.75 -19.21 17.49
CA ASP A 229 18.62 -20.04 16.30
C ASP A 229 19.86 -20.92 16.12
N VAL A 230 19.68 -22.15 15.65
CA VAL A 230 20.77 -23.10 15.46
C VAL A 230 20.75 -23.60 14.02
N VAL A 231 21.87 -23.45 13.32
CA VAL A 231 22.04 -24.06 12.00
C VAL A 231 23.20 -25.03 12.03
N THR A 232 22.94 -26.26 11.64
CA THR A 232 23.94 -27.32 11.48
C THR A 232 24.10 -27.61 10.00
N THR A 233 25.31 -27.54 9.44
CA THR A 233 25.57 -27.89 8.04
C THR A 233 26.79 -28.79 7.91
N GLY A 234 26.85 -29.59 6.84
CA GLY A 234 28.00 -30.46 6.56
C GLY A 234 29.16 -29.68 5.92
N LEU A 235 30.40 -30.01 6.30
CA LEU A 235 31.60 -29.62 5.57
C LEU A 235 31.91 -30.65 4.48
N THR A 236 32.71 -30.24 3.49
CA THR A 236 33.26 -31.11 2.43
C THR A 236 34.03 -32.32 2.95
N ASP A 237 34.62 -32.22 4.15
CA ASP A 237 35.50 -33.23 4.73
C ASP A 237 34.75 -34.25 5.61
N GLY A 238 33.40 -34.23 5.62
CA GLY A 238 32.57 -35.09 6.48
C GLY A 238 32.38 -34.61 7.92
N ARG A 239 33.03 -33.50 8.31
CA ARG A 239 32.79 -32.76 9.55
C ARG A 239 31.45 -32.01 9.47
N LYS A 240 30.89 -31.59 10.62
CA LYS A 240 29.69 -30.74 10.70
C LYS A 240 30.05 -29.39 11.31
N LEU A 241 29.51 -28.30 10.75
CA LEU A 241 29.57 -26.96 11.31
C LEU A 241 28.25 -26.69 12.01
N ARG A 242 28.27 -26.26 13.27
CA ARG A 242 27.09 -25.65 13.90
C ARG A 242 27.37 -24.18 14.14
N ILE A 243 26.44 -23.33 13.73
CA ILE A 243 26.49 -21.89 13.97
C ILE A 243 25.24 -21.47 14.72
N ILE A 244 25.42 -20.45 15.57
CA ILE A 244 24.36 -19.80 16.31
C ILE A 244 24.52 -18.30 16.08
N PRO A 245 23.63 -17.66 15.31
CA PRO A 245 23.68 -16.23 15.05
C PRO A 245 23.52 -15.41 16.34
N ASP A 246 24.02 -14.17 16.34
CA ASP A 246 23.77 -13.21 17.41
C ASP A 246 22.40 -12.52 17.28
N LYS A 247 21.90 -12.36 16.06
CA LYS A 247 20.54 -11.85 15.82
C LYS A 247 19.53 -12.99 15.90
N LEU A 248 18.56 -12.85 16.80
CA LEU A 248 17.56 -13.85 17.12
C LEU A 248 16.35 -13.68 16.18
N SER A 249 15.85 -14.78 15.60
CA SER A 249 14.60 -14.76 14.81
C SER A 249 13.43 -14.15 15.57
N GLY A 250 13.27 -14.47 16.86
CA GLY A 250 12.20 -13.87 17.66
C GLY A 250 12.44 -12.42 18.07
N GLU A 251 13.63 -11.84 17.87
CA GLU A 251 13.85 -10.40 18.01
C GLU A 251 13.51 -9.65 16.71
N ILE A 252 13.77 -10.28 15.55
CA ILE A 252 13.40 -9.75 14.22
C ILE A 252 11.89 -9.91 13.97
N ALA A 253 11.34 -11.09 14.21
CA ALA A 253 9.92 -11.39 14.01
C ALA A 253 9.06 -10.99 15.21
N GLY A 254 9.54 -11.13 16.44
CA GLY A 254 8.76 -10.79 17.63
C GLY A 254 8.60 -9.29 17.84
N GLN A 255 9.69 -8.51 17.80
CA GLN A 255 9.58 -7.05 18.04
C GLN A 255 8.88 -6.36 16.87
N SER A 256 9.27 -6.62 15.62
CA SER A 256 8.64 -5.91 14.49
C SER A 256 7.18 -6.30 14.28
N PHE A 257 6.79 -7.57 14.47
CA PHE A 257 5.40 -7.98 14.32
C PHE A 257 4.56 -7.64 15.56
N GLN A 258 5.07 -7.78 16.80
CA GLN A 258 4.30 -7.32 17.97
C GLN A 258 4.16 -5.81 17.99
N GLU A 259 5.19 -5.03 17.64
CA GLU A 259 5.05 -3.58 17.48
C GLU A 259 4.07 -3.24 16.38
N SER A 260 4.11 -3.95 15.23
CA SER A 260 3.14 -3.74 14.15
C SER A 260 1.71 -4.12 14.56
N LEU A 261 1.52 -5.17 15.36
CA LEU A 261 0.21 -5.60 15.86
C LEU A 261 -0.32 -4.65 16.93
N VAL A 262 0.52 -4.22 17.87
CA VAL A 262 0.16 -3.23 18.90
C VAL A 262 -0.12 -1.87 18.26
N GLU A 263 0.66 -1.48 17.25
CA GLU A 263 0.41 -0.25 16.50
C GLU A 263 -0.85 -0.38 15.63
N PHE A 264 -1.11 -1.55 15.02
CA PHE A 264 -2.35 -1.82 14.30
C PHE A 264 -3.58 -1.75 15.22
N ASP A 265 -3.53 -2.36 16.40
CA ASP A 265 -4.60 -2.28 17.41
C ASP A 265 -4.79 -0.84 17.91
N ARG A 266 -3.68 -0.10 18.13
CA ARG A 266 -3.71 1.33 18.45
C ARG A 266 -4.33 2.16 17.33
N MET A 267 -4.04 1.86 16.06
CA MET A 267 -4.62 2.56 14.90
C MET A 267 -6.12 2.25 14.79
N LYS A 268 -6.53 1.01 15.05
CA LYS A 268 -7.93 0.60 15.11
C LYS A 268 -8.70 1.34 16.20
N GLU A 269 -8.16 1.43 17.41
CA GLU A 269 -8.76 2.20 18.50
C GLU A 269 -8.84 3.71 18.18
N ARG A 270 -7.79 4.30 17.59
CA ARG A 270 -7.81 5.71 17.19
C ARG A 270 -8.82 6.00 16.08
N GLN A 271 -9.02 5.08 15.13
CA GLN A 271 -10.05 5.23 14.09
C GLN A 271 -11.47 5.11 14.66
N ILE A 272 -11.70 4.26 15.66
CA ILE A 272 -13.00 4.16 16.35
C ILE A 272 -13.33 5.44 17.15
N THR A 273 -12.30 6.19 17.58
CA THR A 273 -12.46 7.38 18.43
C THR A 273 -12.77 8.66 17.64
N VAL A 274 -12.73 8.63 16.30
CA VAL A 274 -13.21 9.76 15.48
C VAL A 274 -14.72 9.60 15.25
N ARG A 275 -15.50 9.91 16.28
CA ARG A 275 -16.97 10.10 16.19
C ARG A 275 -17.34 11.56 16.13
#